data_AF-H9F7E1-F1
#
_entry.id   AF-H9F7E1-F1
#
_cell.length_a   1.000
_cell.length_b   1.000
_cell.length_c   1.000
_cell.angle_alpha   90.00
_cell.angle_beta   90.00
_cell.angle_gamma   90.00
#
_symmetry.space_group_name_H-M   'P 1'
#
loop_
_entity.id
_entity.type
_entity.pdbx_description
1 polymer ?
#
loop_
_entity_poly.entity_id
_entity_poly.type
_entity_poly.pdbx_seq_one_letter_code
_entity_poly.pdbx_strand_id
1 'polypeptide(L)'
;NKAAQVTLFAYSDLLLFTKEDEPGRCDVLRNPLYLQSVKLQEGSSEDLKFCVLYLAEKAECLFTLEAHSQEQKKRVCWCLSENIAKQQQLAASPPDSKKLHPFGSLQQEMGPVNSTNATQDRSFTSSGQTLIG
;
A
#
# COMPACT_ATOMS: atom_id res chain seq x y z
N ASN A 1 18.66 -18.51 24.56
CA ASN A 1 18.00 -17.64 23.56
C ASN A 1 18.15 -16.20 24.05
N LYS A 2 19.06 -15.41 23.47
CA LYS A 2 19.31 -14.03 23.92
C LYS A 2 18.50 -13.10 23.00
N ALA A 3 17.66 -12.24 23.55
CA ALA A 3 16.97 -11.24 22.76
C ALA A 3 18.00 -10.30 22.13
N ALA A 4 17.88 -10.04 20.83
CA ALA A 4 18.69 -9.05 20.13
C ALA A 4 17.87 -7.77 19.99
N GLN A 5 18.48 -6.63 20.31
CA GLN A 5 17.89 -5.34 19.97
C GLN A 5 17.97 -5.15 18.46
N VAL A 6 16.85 -4.75 17.85
CA VAL A 6 16.72 -4.58 16.42
C VAL A 6 15.95 -3.29 16.13
N THR A 7 16.17 -2.73 14.96
CA THR A 7 15.35 -1.64 14.41
C THR A 7 14.47 -2.22 13.31
N LEU A 8 13.16 -2.07 13.47
CA LEU A 8 12.15 -2.45 12.51
C LEU A 8 11.76 -1.24 11.66
N PHE A 9 11.97 -1.33 10.35
CA PHE A 9 11.44 -0.37 9.39
C PHE A 9 10.19 -0.96 8.72
N ALA A 10 9.06 -0.27 8.90
CA ALA A 10 7.79 -0.63 8.29
C ALA A 10 7.53 0.30 7.09
N TYR A 11 7.65 -0.25 5.89
CA TYR A 11 7.24 0.41 4.66
C TYR A 11 5.80 0.01 4.30
N SER A 12 5.26 0.61 3.25
CA SER A 12 3.89 0.35 2.78
C SER A 12 3.67 -1.07 2.27
N ASP A 13 4.73 -1.73 1.81
CA ASP A 13 4.70 -3.02 1.11
C ASP A 13 5.70 -4.04 1.65
N LEU A 14 6.67 -3.62 2.47
CA LEU A 14 7.68 -4.52 3.05
C LEU A 14 8.07 -4.15 4.48
N LEU A 15 8.69 -5.12 5.17
CA LEU A 15 9.36 -4.96 6.46
C LEU A 15 10.85 -5.24 6.34
N LEU A 16 11.65 -4.45 7.06
CA LEU A 16 13.09 -4.64 7.14
C LEU A 16 13.55 -4.67 8.60
N PHE A 17 14.36 -5.68 8.92
CA PHE A 17 15.01 -5.82 10.22
C PHE A 17 16.47 -5.46 10.10
N THR A 18 16.91 -4.52 10.93
CA THR A 18 18.31 -4.13 11.00
C THR A 18 18.79 -4.20 12.44
N LYS A 19 20.10 -4.28 12.60
CA LYS A 19 20.78 -4.17 13.88
C LYS A 19 21.96 -3.24 13.73
N GLU A 20 22.09 -2.33 14.67
CA GLU A 20 23.25 -1.46 14.76
C GLU A 20 24.06 -1.92 15.96
N ASP A 21 25.16 -2.62 15.69
CA ASP A 21 26.09 -3.08 16.74
C ASP A 21 27.09 -1.98 17.13
N GLU A 22 27.48 -1.15 16.16
CA GLU A 22 28.37 0.00 16.34
C GLU A 22 27.77 1.23 15.67
N PRO A 23 27.96 2.46 16.21
CA PRO A 23 27.41 3.67 15.62
C PRO A 23 27.78 3.83 14.14
N GLY A 24 26.75 3.98 13.29
CA GLY A 24 26.90 4.12 11.84
C GLY A 24 27.07 2.80 11.08
N ARG A 25 27.02 1.64 11.75
CA ARG A 25 27.10 0.33 11.13
C ARG A 25 25.80 -0.46 11.32
N CYS A 26 24.92 -0.31 10.34
CA CYS A 26 23.64 -1.04 10.31
C CYS A 26 23.76 -2.31 9.47
N ASP A 27 23.63 -3.47 10.11
CA ASP A 27 23.54 -4.77 9.45
C ASP A 27 22.07 -5.13 9.19
N VAL A 28 21.76 -5.47 7.95
CA VAL A 28 20.45 -6.02 7.57
C VAL A 28 20.41 -7.49 7.99
N LEU A 29 19.47 -7.84 8.87
CA LEU A 29 19.44 -9.17 9.49
C LEU A 29 18.89 -10.25 8.56
N ARG A 30 17.96 -9.88 7.66
CA ARG A 30 17.33 -10.79 6.68
C ARG A 30 16.84 -10.02 5.46
N ASN A 31 16.51 -10.79 4.42
CA ASN A 31 15.81 -10.27 3.26
C ASN A 31 14.54 -9.51 3.67
N PRO A 32 14.19 -8.45 2.94
CA PRO A 32 12.92 -7.74 3.13
C PRO A 32 11.73 -8.70 3.10
N LEU A 33 10.81 -8.54 4.03
CA LEU A 33 9.58 -9.33 4.09
C LEU A 33 8.45 -8.56 3.43
N TYR A 34 8.00 -9.00 2.26
CA TYR A 34 6.85 -8.39 1.60
C TYR A 34 5.56 -8.66 2.38
N LEU A 35 4.82 -7.59 2.67
CA LEU A 35 3.64 -7.61 3.52
C LEU A 35 2.49 -8.46 2.96
N GLN A 36 2.46 -8.69 1.64
CA GLN A 36 1.52 -9.61 0.99
C GLN A 36 1.57 -11.02 1.59
N SER A 37 2.75 -11.44 2.04
CA SER A 37 3.04 -12.76 2.61
C SER A 37 3.20 -12.74 4.13
N VAL A 38 2.84 -11.63 4.80
CA VAL A 38 2.99 -11.47 6.25
C VAL A 38 1.64 -11.60 6.94
N LYS A 39 1.63 -12.31 8.07
CA LYS A 39 0.54 -12.32 9.05
C LYS A 39 1.03 -11.71 10.36
N LEU A 40 0.19 -10.89 10.97
CA LEU A 40 0.44 -10.26 12.27
C LEU A 40 -0.44 -10.91 13.33
N GLN A 41 0.14 -11.16 14.51
CA GLN A 41 -0.60 -11.57 15.70
C GLN A 41 -0.22 -10.66 16.86
N GLU A 42 -1.14 -9.79 17.24
CA GLU A 42 -1.03 -9.00 18.46
C GLU A 42 -1.37 -9.92 19.65
N GLY A 43 -0.39 -10.20 20.51
CA GLY A 43 -0.61 -10.96 21.75
C GLY A 43 -1.48 -10.19 22.76
N SER A 44 -1.60 -10.68 23.99
CA SER A 44 -2.41 -10.01 25.02
C SER A 44 -2.00 -8.54 25.25
N SER A 45 -2.93 -7.71 25.73
CA SER A 45 -2.65 -6.30 26.02
C SER A 45 -1.63 -6.11 27.15
N GLU A 46 -1.50 -7.08 28.04
CA GLU A 46 -0.54 -7.04 29.16
C GLU A 46 0.89 -7.38 28.72
N ASP A 47 1.06 -8.10 27.61
CA ASP A 47 2.37 -8.42 27.04
C ASP A 47 2.85 -7.31 26.09
N LEU A 48 4.14 -7.02 26.10
CA LEU A 48 4.80 -6.13 25.13
C LEU A 48 5.15 -6.85 23.82
N LYS A 49 4.93 -8.17 23.76
CA LYS A 49 5.23 -8.99 22.59
C LYS A 49 4.11 -9.01 21.56
N PHE A 50 4.53 -9.14 20.32
CA PHE A 50 3.70 -9.43 19.16
C PHE A 50 4.48 -10.32 18.20
N CYS A 51 3.76 -11.00 17.31
CA CYS A 51 4.34 -11.96 16.39
C CYS A 51 4.12 -11.55 14.93
N VAL A 52 5.16 -11.71 14.12
CA VAL A 52 5.13 -11.56 12.67
C VAL A 52 5.45 -12.92 12.07
N LEU A 53 4.51 -13.49 11.32
CA LEU A 53 4.69 -14.74 10.58
C LEU A 53 4.84 -14.42 9.10
N TYR A 54 5.97 -14.79 8.52
CA TYR A 54 6.22 -14.67 7.09
C TYR A 54 6.02 -16.02 6.41
N LEU A 55 5.19 -16.04 5.37
CA LEU A 55 4.81 -17.23 4.60
C LEU A 55 5.36 -17.14 3.17
N ALA A 56 6.49 -17.79 2.92
CA ALA A 56 7.03 -17.96 1.57
C ALA A 56 6.64 -19.33 1.01
N GLU A 57 6.75 -19.51 -0.31
CA GLU A 57 6.32 -20.72 -1.03
C GLU A 57 6.90 -22.04 -0.48
N LYS A 58 8.09 -21.99 0.13
CA LYS A 58 8.81 -23.19 0.63
C LYS A 58 9.28 -23.08 2.08
N ALA A 59 8.95 -21.99 2.76
CA ALA A 59 9.41 -21.75 4.12
C ALA A 59 8.47 -20.79 4.86
N GLU A 60 8.36 -20.99 6.16
CA GLU A 60 7.75 -20.03 7.06
C GLU A 60 8.76 -19.56 8.09
N CYS A 61 8.61 -18.31 8.54
CA CYS A 61 9.46 -17.75 9.58
C CYS A 61 8.62 -16.97 10.58
N LEU A 62 8.71 -17.36 11.85
CA LEU A 62 8.05 -16.68 12.96
C LEU A 62 9.04 -15.76 13.68
N PHE A 63 8.68 -14.49 13.80
CA PHE A 63 9.40 -13.51 14.59
C PHE A 63 8.55 -13.11 15.79
N THR A 64 9.07 -13.33 16.99
CA THR A 64 8.52 -12.75 18.22
C THR A 64 9.29 -11.47 18.52
N LEU A 65 8.59 -10.35 18.49
CA LEU A 65 9.15 -9.03 18.72
C LEU A 65 8.60 -8.48 20.04
N GLU A 66 9.43 -7.76 20.77
CA GLU A 66 9.04 -7.12 22.03
C GLU A 66 9.23 -5.62 21.87
N ALA A 67 8.15 -4.85 22.07
CA ALA A 67 8.20 -3.40 22.04
C ALA A 67 8.73 -2.86 23.37
N HIS A 68 9.29 -1.64 23.35
CA HIS A 68 9.74 -0.95 24.55
C HIS A 68 8.60 -0.40 25.40
N SER A 69 7.39 -0.29 24.84
CA SER A 69 6.20 0.17 25.57
C SER A 69 4.91 -0.35 24.91
N GLN A 70 3.81 -0.38 25.68
CA GLN A 70 2.51 -0.76 25.13
C GLN A 70 2.07 0.19 24.01
N GLU A 71 2.33 1.49 24.14
CA GLU A 71 2.03 2.49 23.11
C GLU A 71 2.82 2.22 21.82
N GLN A 72 4.09 1.82 21.93
CA GLN A 72 4.87 1.44 20.76
C GLN A 72 4.30 0.17 20.11
N LYS A 73 3.98 -0.87 20.90
CA LYS A 73 3.33 -2.09 20.39
C LYS A 73 2.05 -1.76 19.63
N LYS A 74 1.14 -0.99 20.24
CA LYS A 74 -0.14 -0.61 19.62
C LYS A 74 0.06 0.12 18.29
N ARG A 75 0.94 1.14 18.26
CA ARG A 75 1.23 1.89 17.03
C ARG A 75 1.81 1.01 15.92
N VAL A 76 2.74 0.13 16.27
CA VAL A 76 3.35 -0.80 15.30
C VAL A 76 2.32 -1.80 14.80
N CYS A 77 1.60 -2.48 15.69
CA CYS A 77 0.57 -3.45 15.31
C CYS A 77 -0.52 -2.83 14.44
N TRP A 78 -0.99 -1.64 14.79
CA TRP A 78 -1.98 -0.91 14.00
C TRP A 78 -1.45 -0.58 12.60
N CYS A 79 -0.26 0.04 12.50
CA CYS A 79 0.35 0.40 11.22
C CYS A 79 0.57 -0.82 10.32
N LEU A 80 1.08 -1.92 10.89
CA LEU A 80 1.30 -3.16 10.13
C LEU A 80 -0.02 -3.78 9.68
N SER A 81 -1.05 -3.82 10.54
CA SER A 81 -2.36 -4.35 10.18
C SER A 81 -2.96 -3.60 8.99
N GLU A 82 -2.89 -2.26 9.00
CA GLU A 82 -3.38 -1.44 7.90
C GLU A 82 -2.60 -1.68 6.61
N ASN A 83 -1.28 -1.71 6.67
CA ASN A 83 -0.46 -1.91 5.48
C ASN A 83 -0.62 -3.33 4.91
N ILE A 84 -0.69 -4.36 5.76
CA ILE A 84 -0.97 -5.74 5.33
C ILE A 84 -2.34 -5.81 4.64
N ALA A 85 -3.38 -5.22 5.24
CA ALA A 85 -4.72 -5.21 4.65
C ALA A 85 -4.73 -4.53 3.27
N LYS A 86 -4.06 -3.39 3.12
CA LYS A 86 -3.91 -2.69 1.83
C LYS A 86 -3.21 -3.57 0.79
N GLN A 87 -2.14 -4.25 1.16
CA GLN A 87 -1.41 -5.14 0.24
C GLN A 87 -2.22 -6.37 -0.16
N GLN A 88 -3.03 -6.92 0.75
CA GLN A 88 -3.94 -8.03 0.44
C GLN A 88 -5.05 -7.59 -0.52
N GLN A 89 -5.59 -6.38 -0.36
CA GLN A 89 -6.57 -5.82 -1.29
C GLN A 89 -5.97 -5.59 -2.69
N LEU A 90 -4.75 -5.06 -2.77
CA LEU A 90 -4.04 -4.88 -4.05
C LEU A 90 -3.79 -6.22 -4.75
N ALA A 91 -3.37 -7.25 -4.01
CA ALA A 91 -3.16 -8.58 -4.56
C ALA A 91 -4.47 -9.27 -5.01
N ALA A 92 -5.59 -8.95 -4.37
CA ALA A 92 -6.91 -9.47 -4.72
C ALA A 92 -7.59 -8.71 -5.87
N SER A 93 -7.09 -7.53 -6.24
CA SER A 93 -7.62 -6.78 -7.38
C SER A 93 -7.29 -7.53 -8.69
N PRO A 94 -8.27 -7.78 -9.58
CA PRO A 94 -7.98 -8.38 -10.87
C PRO A 94 -7.02 -7.47 -11.63
N PRO A 95 -6.05 -8.02 -12.40
CA PRO A 95 -5.21 -7.20 -13.25
C PRO A 95 -6.13 -6.46 -14.20
N ASP A 96 -6.22 -5.13 -14.05
CA ASP A 96 -6.98 -4.29 -14.96
C ASP A 96 -6.51 -4.62 -16.37
N SER A 97 -7.38 -5.31 -17.11
CA SER A 97 -7.18 -5.62 -18.51
C SER A 97 -7.11 -4.29 -19.22
N LYS A 98 -5.89 -3.78 -19.42
CA LYS A 98 -5.58 -2.74 -20.39
C LYS A 98 -5.97 -3.30 -21.76
N LYS A 99 -7.25 -3.19 -22.12
CA LYS A 99 -7.71 -3.34 -23.50
C LYS A 99 -7.01 -2.23 -24.28
N LEU A 100 -5.89 -2.60 -24.89
CA LEU A 100 -5.25 -1.83 -25.94
C LEU A 100 -6.34 -1.58 -27.00
N HIS A 101 -6.80 -0.34 -27.14
CA HIS A 101 -7.66 0.03 -28.25
C HIS A 101 -6.85 -0.18 -29.54
N PRO A 102 -7.30 -1.01 -30.50
CA PRO A 102 -6.60 -1.16 -31.75
C PRO A 102 -6.66 0.16 -32.51
N PHE A 103 -5.49 0.68 -32.88
CA PHE A 103 -5.35 1.70 -33.91
C PHE A 103 -6.01 1.20 -35.19
N GLY A 104 -7.03 1.93 -35.67
CA GLY A 104 -7.76 1.62 -36.88
C GLY A 104 -8.04 2.87 -37.71
N SER A 105 -7.09 3.17 -38.59
CA SER A 105 -7.22 3.81 -39.92
C SER A 105 -7.79 5.23 -40.10
N LEU A 106 -7.16 5.87 -41.09
CA LEU A 106 -7.12 7.26 -41.51
C LEU A 106 -7.96 7.44 -42.80
N GLN A 107 -8.79 8.50 -42.90
CA GLN A 107 -9.26 9.23 -44.11
C GLN A 107 -10.49 10.08 -43.70
N GLN A 108 -10.42 11.42 -43.62
CA GLN A 108 -10.41 12.43 -44.69
C GLN A 108 -11.61 12.34 -45.65
N GLU A 109 -12.65 13.17 -45.46
CA GLU A 109 -13.33 13.87 -46.55
C GLU A 109 -14.23 15.03 -46.05
N MET A 110 -14.60 15.90 -46.98
CA MET A 110 -14.98 17.31 -46.90
C MET A 110 -16.51 17.51 -46.70
N GLY A 111 -16.97 18.74 -46.37
CA GLY A 111 -18.41 19.12 -46.20
C GLY A 111 -19.29 18.99 -47.47
N PRO A 112 -20.55 19.51 -47.55
CA PRO A 112 -21.08 20.74 -46.93
C PRO A 112 -22.58 20.75 -46.44
N VAL A 113 -22.98 21.86 -45.77
CA VAL A 113 -24.28 22.61 -45.71
C VAL A 113 -25.56 21.89 -46.20
N ASN A 114 -26.71 21.78 -45.48
CA ASN A 114 -27.63 22.82 -44.99
C ASN A 114 -28.84 22.20 -44.23
N SER A 115 -29.64 23.08 -43.60
CA SER A 115 -31.10 22.98 -43.35
C SER A 115 -31.61 22.69 -41.93
N THR A 116 -32.05 23.80 -41.31
CA THR A 116 -33.38 24.04 -40.71
C THR A 116 -33.75 23.50 -39.31
N ASN A 117 -33.92 24.49 -38.41
CA ASN A 117 -35.07 24.76 -37.54
C ASN A 117 -34.97 24.48 -36.02
N ALA A 118 -35.53 25.46 -35.30
CA ALA A 118 -36.16 25.43 -33.97
C ALA A 118 -35.31 25.86 -32.74
N THR A 119 -35.37 27.16 -32.50
CA THR A 119 -35.55 27.86 -31.21
C THR A 119 -35.89 26.98 -30.00
N GLN A 120 -35.05 27.00 -28.94
CA GLN A 120 -35.49 27.50 -27.63
C GLN A 120 -34.34 27.73 -26.64
N ASP A 121 -34.39 28.93 -26.09
CA ASP A 121 -33.70 29.46 -24.93
C ASP A 121 -33.85 28.55 -23.69
N ARG A 122 -32.74 28.26 -23.02
CA ARG A 122 -32.72 28.12 -21.56
C ARG A 122 -31.35 28.46 -21.02
N SER A 123 -31.26 29.70 -20.56
CA SER A 123 -30.28 30.17 -19.58
C SER A 123 -30.45 29.37 -18.27
N PHE A 124 -29.36 29.13 -17.53
CA PHE A 124 -29.19 29.53 -16.12
C PHE A 124 -27.91 28.86 -15.52
N THR A 125 -26.89 29.72 -15.34
CA THR A 125 -26.01 29.89 -14.15
C THR A 125 -25.28 28.68 -13.55
N SER A 126 -23.94 28.70 -13.54
CA SER A 126 -23.06 29.15 -12.41
C SER A 126 -23.01 28.11 -11.27
N SER A 127 -21.88 27.61 -10.78
CA SER A 127 -20.56 28.22 -10.64
C SER A 127 -19.51 27.12 -10.46
N GLY A 128 -18.40 27.20 -11.18
CA GLY A 128 -17.22 26.36 -10.97
C GLY A 128 -16.33 26.93 -9.86
N GLN A 129 -16.02 26.07 -8.89
CA GLN A 129 -14.77 25.97 -8.11
C GLN A 129 -13.53 26.43 -8.90
N THR A 130 -12.45 27.05 -8.38
CA THR A 130 -11.80 27.12 -7.07
C THR A 130 -10.81 28.30 -7.14
N LEU A 131 -10.59 29.05 -6.05
CA LEU A 131 -9.37 29.85 -5.90
C LEU A 131 -8.61 29.38 -4.66
N ILE A 132 -7.34 29.04 -4.87
CA ILE A 132 -6.36 28.65 -3.86
C ILE A 132 -5.87 29.90 -3.12
N GLY A 133 -5.73 29.77 -1.80
CA GLY A 133 -4.94 30.63 -0.93
C GLY A 133 -4.45 29.79 0.25
#